data_AF-A0A941WCH0-F1
#
_entry.id   AF-A0A941WCH0-F1
#
_cell.length_a   1.000
_cell.length_b   1.000
_cell.length_c   1.000
_cell.angle_alpha   90.00
_cell.angle_beta   90.00
_cell.angle_gamma   90.00
#
_symmetry.space_group_name_H-M   'P 1'
#
loop_
_entity.id
_entity.type
_entity.pdbx_description
1 polymer ?
#
loop_
_entity_poly.entity_id
_entity_poly.type
_entity_poly.pdbx_seq_one_letter_code
_entity_poly.pdbx_strand_id
1 'polypeptide(L)'
;EIYATYVRFGFFESIGRAFTYAWRIGGSIFTVLGQLLTGHLSLSAIGGPVTTVGATVSAIQNGGFAYWLEMAAFIGINLGVFNLLPIPALDGSRIVFTAVEWIRRKPLNRKVEAIIHVAGFIFLFGFAILVDVLKLF
;
A
#
# COMPACT_ATOMS: atom_id res chain seq x y z
N GLU A 1 18.00 -14.57 24.44
CA GLU A 1 16.69 -13.87 24.49
C GLU A 1 16.95 -12.37 24.46
N ILE A 2 16.51 -11.68 23.41
CA ILE A 2 16.64 -10.22 23.33
C ILE A 2 15.41 -9.64 24.03
N TYR A 3 15.58 -9.16 25.27
CA TYR A 3 14.55 -8.38 25.92
C TYR A 3 14.34 -7.10 25.11
N ALA A 4 13.24 -7.04 24.35
CA ALA A 4 12.76 -5.79 23.76
C ALA A 4 12.50 -4.82 24.92
N THR A 5 13.45 -3.92 25.18
CA THR A 5 13.28 -2.89 26.19
C THR A 5 12.30 -1.88 25.60
N TYR A 6 11.05 -1.94 26.03
CA TYR A 6 10.02 -0.98 25.62
C TYR A 6 10.40 0.40 26.14
N VAL A 7 11.02 1.21 25.28
CA VAL A 7 11.31 2.60 25.59
C VAL A 7 10.01 3.38 25.53
N ARG A 8 9.58 3.93 26.67
CA ARG A 8 8.41 4.80 26.75
C ARG A 8 8.79 6.18 26.23
N PHE A 9 8.18 6.58 25.13
CA PHE A 9 8.32 7.93 24.59
C PHE A 9 7.22 8.84 25.13
N GLY A 10 7.48 10.15 25.16
CA GLY A 10 6.44 11.13 25.43
C GLY A 10 5.35 11.09 24.34
N PHE A 11 4.16 11.60 24.63
CA PHE A 11 3.03 11.60 23.67
C PHE A 11 3.41 12.28 22.34
N PHE A 12 3.95 13.50 22.40
CA PHE A 12 4.35 14.25 21.20
C PHE A 12 5.54 13.60 20.49
N GLU A 13 6.48 13.02 21.23
CA GLU A 13 7.61 12.30 20.65
C GLU A 13 7.13 11.05 19.89
N SER A 14 6.15 10.33 20.44
CA SER A 14 5.54 9.15 19.81
C SER A 14 4.87 9.50 18.48
N ILE A 15 4.18 10.64 18.41
CA ILE A 15 3.57 11.14 17.16
C ILE A 15 4.65 11.46 16.13
N GLY A 16 5.69 12.20 16.50
CA GLY A 16 6.79 12.54 15.60
C GLY A 16 7.52 11.30 15.06
N ARG A 17 7.75 10.31 15.93
CA ARG A 17 8.34 9.01 15.56
C ARG A 17 7.42 8.21 14.65
N ALA A 18 6.12 8.18 14.92
CA ALA A 18 5.15 7.50 14.07
C ALA A 18 5.11 8.10 12.66
N PHE A 19 5.14 9.42 12.53
CA PHE A 19 5.23 10.10 11.24
C PHE A 19 6.53 9.76 10.50
N THR A 20 7.66 9.82 11.19
CA THR A 20 8.98 9.48 10.62
C THR A 20 9.03 8.01 10.17
N TYR A 21 8.46 7.10 10.96
CA TYR A 21 8.31 5.70 10.61
C TYR A 21 7.47 5.53 9.35
N ALA A 22 6.28 6.14 9.30
CA ALA A 22 5.40 6.09 8.15
C ALA A 22 6.06 6.65 6.88
N TRP A 23 6.77 7.77 6.99
CA TRP A 23 7.52 8.36 5.87
C TRP A 23 8.62 7.44 5.35
N ARG A 24 9.39 6.83 6.26
CA ARG A 24 10.47 5.89 5.90
C ARG A 24 9.93 4.64 5.20
N ILE A 25 8.91 4.01 5.79
CA ILE A 25 8.27 2.83 5.19
C ILE A 25 7.65 3.21 3.84
N GLY A 26 6.96 4.36 3.78
CA GLY A 26 6.38 4.86 2.54
C GLY A 26 7.39 5.07 1.43
N GLY A 27 8.54 5.68 1.74
CA GLY A 27 9.65 5.86 0.81
C GLY A 27 10.25 4.52 0.31
N SER A 28 10.35 3.52 1.19
CA SER A 28 10.85 2.20 0.78
C SER A 28 9.94 1.49 -0.24
N ILE A 29 8.62 1.73 -0.20
CA ILE A 29 7.68 1.14 -1.16
C ILE A 29 8.01 1.58 -2.57
N PHE A 30 8.31 2.87 -2.80
CA PHE A 30 8.71 3.36 -4.11
C PHE A 30 10.02 2.73 -4.61
N THR A 31 10.96 2.46 -3.70
CA THR A 31 12.21 1.75 -4.04
C THR A 31 11.92 0.33 -4.49
N VAL A 32 11.08 -0.40 -3.75
CA VAL A 32 10.64 -1.77 -4.07
C VAL A 32 9.90 -1.80 -5.40
N LEU A 33 8.98 -0.87 -5.64
CA LEU A 33 8.26 -0.74 -6.92
C LEU A 33 9.24 -0.50 -8.08
N GLY A 34 10.24 0.36 -7.90
CA GLY A 34 11.29 0.57 -8.92
C GLY A 34 12.12 -0.68 -9.20
N GLN A 35 12.45 -1.46 -8.17
CA GLN A 35 13.19 -2.72 -8.30
C GLN A 35 12.36 -3.80 -9.01
N LEU A 36 11.04 -3.85 -8.77
CA LEU A 36 10.12 -4.74 -9.48
C LEU A 36 10.06 -4.39 -10.96
N LEU A 37 9.93 -3.10 -11.30
CA LEU A 37 9.86 -2.65 -12.69
C LEU A 37 11.17 -2.86 -13.46
N THR A 38 12.31 -2.79 -12.78
CA THR A 38 13.64 -3.02 -13.37
C THR A 38 14.05 -4.49 -13.38
N GLY A 39 13.22 -5.40 -12.84
CA GLY A 39 13.50 -6.84 -12.80
C GLY A 39 14.53 -7.27 -11.75
N HIS A 40 15.00 -6.35 -10.89
CA HIS A 40 15.90 -6.68 -9.79
C HIS A 40 15.20 -7.44 -8.65
N LEU A 41 13.87 -7.37 -8.61
CA LEU A 41 13.05 -8.11 -7.66
C LEU A 41 12.06 -9.00 -8.42
N SER A 42 12.02 -10.29 -8.06
CA SER A 42 11.11 -11.26 -8.65
C SER A 42 9.65 -10.97 -8.25
N LEU A 43 8.70 -11.28 -9.15
CA LEU A 43 7.26 -11.22 -8.87
C LEU A 43 6.86 -12.12 -7.69
N SER A 44 7.64 -13.18 -7.40
CA SER A 44 7.43 -14.02 -6.22
C SER A 44 7.57 -13.27 -4.89
N ALA A 45 8.33 -12.16 -4.88
CA ALA A 45 8.47 -11.30 -3.71
C ALA A 45 7.26 -10.38 -3.49
N ILE A 46 6.35 -10.23 -4.46
CA ILE A 46 5.13 -9.43 -4.31
C ILE A 46 4.10 -10.23 -3.51
N GLY A 47 3.74 -9.76 -2.32
CA GLY A 47 2.62 -10.29 -1.53
C GLY A 47 1.28 -10.11 -2.24
N GLY A 48 0.52 -11.20 -2.43
CA GLY A 48 -0.90 -11.12 -2.80
C GLY A 48 -1.81 -10.95 -1.57
N PRO A 49 -3.12 -10.71 -1.75
CA PRO A 49 -4.11 -10.69 -0.67
C PRO A 49 -4.00 -11.90 0.26
N VAL A 50 -3.89 -13.12 -0.29
CA VAL A 50 -3.81 -14.34 0.51
C VAL A 50 -2.53 -14.37 1.35
N THR A 51 -1.39 -13.99 0.76
CA THR A 51 -0.11 -13.90 1.49
C THR A 51 -0.19 -12.89 2.64
N THR A 52 -0.86 -11.76 2.41
CA THR A 52 -0.99 -10.67 3.39
C THR A 52 -1.86 -11.07 4.57
N VAL A 53 -2.98 -11.76 4.31
CA VAL A 53 -3.83 -12.33 5.35
C VAL A 53 -3.06 -13.38 6.16
N GLY A 54 -2.33 -14.29 5.49
CA GLY A 54 -1.51 -15.31 6.15
C GLY A 54 -0.43 -14.71 7.07
N ALA A 55 0.27 -13.66 6.60
CA ALA A 55 1.25 -12.93 7.39
C ALA A 55 0.62 -12.27 8.62
N THR A 56 -0.57 -11.68 8.46
CA THR A 56 -1.31 -11.04 9.55
C THR A 56 -1.78 -12.06 10.59
N VAL A 57 -2.28 -13.22 10.18
CA VAL A 57 -2.68 -14.30 11.10
C VAL A 57 -1.46 -14.82 11.87
N SER A 58 -0.35 -15.06 11.17
CA SER A 58 0.91 -15.50 11.78
C SER A 58 1.44 -14.48 12.78
N ALA A 59 1.26 -13.19 12.49
CA ALA A 59 1.62 -12.10 13.38
C ALA A 59 0.83 -12.12 14.69
N ILE A 60 -0.48 -12.30 14.60
CA ILE A 60 -1.36 -12.35 15.78
C ILE A 60 -1.03 -13.57 16.65
N GLN A 61 -0.85 -14.73 16.02
CA GLN A 61 -0.63 -16.00 16.73
C GLN A 61 0.71 -16.04 17.46
N ASN A 62 1.77 -15.45 16.89
CA ASN A 62 3.13 -15.60 17.39
C ASN A 62 3.68 -14.34 18.11
N GLY A 63 3.14 -13.14 17.82
CA GLY A 63 3.71 -11.86 18.26
C GLY A 63 2.85 -11.04 19.22
N GLY A 64 1.62 -11.48 19.51
CA GLY A 64 0.70 -10.78 20.40
C GLY A 64 0.22 -9.41 19.86
N PHE A 65 -0.37 -8.59 20.74
CA PHE A 65 -1.05 -7.35 20.35
C PHE A 65 -0.14 -6.27 19.76
N ALA A 66 1.09 -6.14 20.28
CA ALA A 66 2.05 -5.15 19.79
C ALA A 66 2.47 -5.41 18.34
N TYR A 67 2.73 -6.67 17.99
CA TYR A 67 3.10 -7.05 16.64
C TYR A 67 1.93 -6.95 15.66
N TRP A 68 0.70 -7.22 16.14
CA TRP A 68 -0.50 -6.95 15.35
C TRP A 68 -0.66 -5.46 15.02
N LEU A 69 -0.43 -4.56 15.99
CA LEU A 69 -0.45 -3.11 15.76
C LEU A 69 0.61 -2.69 14.73
N GLU A 70 1.81 -3.27 14.80
CA GLU A 70 2.89 -3.02 13.83
C GLU A 70 2.48 -3.47 12.42
N MET A 71 1.89 -4.67 12.28
CA MET A 71 1.35 -5.14 11.01
C MET A 71 0.21 -4.27 10.48
N ALA A 72 -0.72 -3.85 11.34
CA ALA A 72 -1.80 -2.95 10.96
C ALA A 72 -1.25 -1.60 10.46
N ALA A 73 -0.24 -1.05 11.14
CA ALA A 73 0.44 0.16 10.71
C ALA A 73 1.15 -0.05 9.36
N PHE A 74 1.86 -1.17 9.20
CA PHE A 74 2.54 -1.51 7.94
C PHE A 74 1.55 -1.62 6.78
N ILE A 75 0.44 -2.35 6.93
CA ILE A 75 -0.61 -2.48 5.90
C ILE A 75 -1.24 -1.12 5.61
N GLY A 76 -1.55 -0.33 6.65
CA GLY A 76 -2.14 1.00 6.50
C GLY A 76 -1.23 1.96 5.72
N ILE A 77 0.07 1.97 5.99
CA ILE A 77 1.05 2.77 5.25
C ILE A 77 1.12 2.30 3.79
N ASN A 78 1.17 0.99 3.55
CA ASN A 78 1.18 0.45 2.18
C ASN A 78 -0.07 0.87 1.42
N LEU A 79 -1.26 0.63 1.97
CA LEU A 79 -2.53 1.01 1.36
C LEU A 79 -2.59 2.52 1.09
N GLY A 80 -2.13 3.35 2.03
CA GLY A 80 -2.06 4.79 1.86
C GLY A 80 -1.14 5.20 0.70
N VAL A 81 0.06 4.64 0.61
CA VAL A 81 1.01 4.94 -0.47
C VAL A 81 0.49 4.45 -1.82
N PHE A 82 -0.01 3.22 -1.91
CA PHE A 82 -0.59 2.68 -3.14
C PHE A 82 -1.78 3.52 -3.59
N ASN A 83 -2.69 3.90 -2.68
CA ASN A 83 -3.85 4.72 -3.01
C ASN A 83 -3.46 6.13 -3.49
N LEU A 84 -2.29 6.66 -3.16
CA LEU A 84 -1.81 7.94 -3.67
C LEU A 84 -1.21 7.83 -5.09
N LEU A 85 -0.96 6.64 -5.61
CA LEU A 85 -0.46 6.46 -6.95
C LEU A 85 -1.49 6.91 -8.00
N PRO A 86 -1.06 7.46 -9.14
CA PRO A 86 -1.93 7.91 -10.22
C PRO A 86 -2.46 6.74 -11.07
N ILE A 87 -2.91 5.66 -10.42
CA ILE A 87 -3.40 4.45 -11.08
C ILE A 87 -4.93 4.50 -11.10
N PRO A 88 -5.57 4.33 -12.28
CA PRO A 88 -7.03 4.21 -12.38
C PRO A 88 -7.59 3.19 -11.39
N ALA A 89 -8.75 3.48 -10.82
CA ALA A 89 -9.41 2.77 -9.70
C ALA A 89 -8.92 3.10 -8.28
N LEU A 90 -7.78 3.77 -8.12
CA LEU A 90 -7.31 4.26 -6.82
C LEU A 90 -7.71 5.72 -6.58
N ASP A 91 -7.62 6.17 -5.32
CA ASP A 91 -7.96 7.55 -4.93
C ASP A 91 -7.03 8.59 -5.58
N GLY A 92 -5.77 8.23 -5.81
CA GLY A 92 -4.74 9.08 -6.40
C GLY A 92 -5.06 9.47 -7.85
N SER A 93 -5.73 8.62 -8.61
CA SER A 93 -6.19 9.01 -9.96
C SER A 93 -7.26 10.09 -9.91
N ARG A 94 -8.11 10.10 -8.87
CA ARG A 94 -9.08 11.19 -8.67
C ARG A 94 -8.38 12.49 -8.32
N ILE A 95 -7.36 12.45 -7.47
CA ILE A 95 -6.53 13.63 -7.17
C ILE A 95 -5.95 14.22 -8.46
N VAL A 96 -5.41 13.37 -9.34
CA VAL A 96 -4.89 13.80 -10.64
C VAL A 96 -5.99 14.37 -11.54
N PHE A 97 -7.13 13.70 -11.65
CA PHE A 97 -8.25 14.20 -12.46
C PHE A 97 -8.77 15.55 -11.97
N THR A 98 -8.97 15.71 -10.65
CA THR A 98 -9.40 16.98 -10.06
C THR A 98 -8.33 18.07 -10.24
N ALA A 99 -7.04 17.76 -10.12
CA ALA A 99 -5.97 18.72 -10.40
C ALA A 99 -5.99 19.17 -11.87
N VAL A 100 -6.20 18.24 -12.81
CA VAL A 100 -6.34 18.53 -14.23
C VAL A 100 -7.59 19.37 -14.52
N GLU A 101 -8.72 19.08 -13.91
CA GLU A 101 -9.95 19.89 -14.01
C GLU A 101 -9.74 21.30 -13.48
N TRP A 102 -9.03 21.44 -12.35
CA TRP A 102 -8.72 22.72 -11.75
C TRP A 102 -7.86 23.59 -12.68
N ILE A 103 -6.84 23.01 -13.31
CA ILE A 103 -5.99 23.69 -14.30
C ILE A 103 -6.79 24.04 -15.57
N ARG A 104 -7.59 23.09 -16.10
CA ARG A 104 -8.38 23.28 -17.33
C ARG A 104 -9.60 24.19 -17.14
N ARG A 105 -10.03 24.40 -15.89
CA ARG A 105 -11.28 25.08 -15.50
C ARG A 105 -12.53 24.53 -16.22
N LYS A 106 -12.47 23.28 -16.66
CA LYS A 106 -13.54 22.59 -17.38
C LYS A 106 -13.67 21.18 -16.82
N PRO A 107 -14.90 20.69 -16.55
CA PRO A 107 -15.10 19.34 -16.05
C PRO A 107 -14.63 18.32 -17.09
N LEU A 108 -14.00 17.25 -16.61
CA LEU A 108 -13.71 16.07 -17.40
C LEU A 108 -15.01 15.33 -17.71
N ASN A 109 -14.99 14.58 -18.81
CA ASN A 109 -16.15 13.79 -19.18
C ASN A 109 -16.32 12.62 -18.19
N ARG A 110 -17.36 12.69 -17.35
CA ARG A 110 -17.70 11.66 -16.36
C ARG A 110 -17.81 10.25 -16.94
N LYS A 111 -18.25 10.11 -18.20
CA LYS A 111 -18.31 8.80 -18.87
C LYS A 111 -16.91 8.24 -19.12
N VAL A 112 -15.97 9.10 -19.53
CA VAL A 112 -14.58 8.71 -19.79
C VAL A 112 -13.89 8.34 -18.48
N GLU A 113 -14.07 9.15 -17.43
CA GLU A 113 -13.55 8.84 -16.09
C GLU A 113 -14.09 7.50 -15.57
N ALA A 114 -15.40 7.25 -15.68
CA ALA A 114 -16.00 5.99 -15.27
C ALA A 114 -15.42 4.79 -16.02
N ILE A 115 -15.22 4.89 -17.35
CA ILE A 115 -14.61 3.82 -18.15
C ILE A 115 -13.17 3.57 -17.72
N ILE A 116 -12.38 4.62 -17.49
CA ILE A 116 -11.00 4.52 -17.02
C ILE A 116 -10.94 3.82 -15.66
N HIS A 117 -11.80 4.20 -14.72
CA HIS A 117 -11.87 3.55 -13.40
C HIS A 117 -12.30 2.08 -13.50
N VAL A 118 -13.31 1.74 -14.30
CA VAL A 118 -13.73 0.34 -14.48
C VAL A 118 -12.62 -0.50 -15.10
N ALA A 119 -11.94 0.01 -16.12
CA ALA A 119 -10.78 -0.67 -16.70
C ALA A 119 -9.66 -0.86 -15.68
N GLY A 120 -9.41 0.16 -14.85
CA GLY A 120 -8.48 0.09 -13.72
C GLY A 120 -8.85 -0.99 -12.71
N PHE A 121 -10.13 -1.08 -12.31
CA PHE A 121 -10.60 -2.09 -11.37
C PHE A 121 -10.41 -3.50 -11.93
N ILE A 122 -10.79 -3.71 -13.19
CA ILE A 122 -10.61 -5.01 -13.87
C ILE A 122 -9.13 -5.39 -13.89
N PHE A 123 -8.25 -4.45 -14.24
CA PHE A 123 -6.82 -4.68 -14.26
C PHE A 123 -6.27 -5.01 -12.86
N LEU A 124 -6.60 -4.21 -11.85
CA LEU A 124 -6.10 -4.40 -10.47
C LEU A 124 -6.58 -5.73 -9.87
N PHE A 125 -7.87 -6.04 -9.96
CA PHE A 125 -8.39 -7.32 -9.46
C PHE A 125 -7.86 -8.50 -10.26
N GLY A 126 -7.77 -8.37 -11.60
CA GLY A 126 -7.18 -9.40 -12.45
C GLY A 126 -5.73 -9.67 -12.08
N PHE A 127 -4.93 -8.62 -11.86
CA PHE A 127 -3.55 -8.75 -11.40
C PHE A 127 -3.44 -9.38 -10.01
N ALA A 128 -4.28 -8.96 -9.06
CA ALA A 128 -4.29 -9.52 -7.71
C ALA A 128 -4.62 -11.02 -7.72
N ILE A 129 -5.64 -11.43 -8.47
CA ILE A 129 -6.03 -12.84 -8.63
C ILE A 129 -4.90 -13.62 -9.31
N LEU A 130 -4.29 -13.07 -10.36
CA LEU A 130 -3.16 -13.71 -11.04
C LEU A 130 -1.99 -13.97 -10.07
N VAL A 131 -1.62 -12.97 -9.28
CA VAL A 131 -0.54 -13.10 -8.28
C VAL A 131 -0.88 -14.15 -7.22
N ASP A 132 -2.11 -14.16 -6.70
CA ASP A 132 -2.53 -15.18 -5.74
C ASP A 132 -2.50 -16.59 -6.34
N VAL A 133 -2.99 -16.77 -7.56
CA VAL A 133 -2.96 -18.05 -8.27
C VAL A 133 -1.52 -18.53 -8.51
N LEU A 134 -0.65 -17.66 -9.01
CA LEU A 134 0.78 -17.98 -9.23
C LEU A 134 1.53 -18.35 -7.95
N LYS A 135 1.00 -17.98 -6.78
CA LYS A 135 1.58 -18.32 -5.48
C LYS A 135 1.04 -19.60 -4.86
N LEU A 136 -0.13 -20.04 -5.31
CA LEU A 136 -0.74 -21.29 -4.85
C LEU A 136 -0.14 -22.53 -5.55
N PHE A 137 0.50 -22.33 -6.70
CA PHE A 137 1.20 -23.35 -7.47
C PHE A 137 2.72 -23.17 -7.39
#